data_AF-A0A9E3VAK3-F1
#
_entry.id   AF-A0A9E3VAK3-F1
#
_cell.length_a   1.000
_cell.length_b   1.000
_cell.length_c   1.000
_cell.angle_alpha   90.00
_cell.angle_beta   90.00
_cell.angle_gamma   90.00
#
_symmetry.space_group_name_H-M   'P 1'
#
loop_
_entity.id
_entity.type
_entity.pdbx_description
1 polymer ?
#
loop_
_entity_poly.entity_id
_entity_poly.type
_entity_poly.pdbx_seq_one_letter_code
_entity_poly.pdbx_strand_id
1 'polypeptide(L)'
;VGGGSAGGGSAAGGSAGGGSAGGGSAGGGSADAGPMVPLIGSVLTCGRNGIVGGLGPGNELNRHNFGASEFPDALCNDGTAAFFYFRPASQPASRNRWVIQLQGGGNCGSGQECAERWCSVNTNFGWQGMSANPAPPQINADGILARRVDNPLGSWNHVFVKYCSSDDWTGTRRDVVVDTVDPLDGGARQFRMHALGSRIVDAVLTKLRADAGSTLVYAAPDGGLTPMPDLDNADIVFLAGASAGGAGTISNLDRVRSVLRTHNTSCQGAGCPLVVRGIIDSIFAPTLETLDFSTSTLCDAGLCSYPVFRQWYGAAGPSLLWGEQFDESCVSWHQQHTPDAGYFCNDFGHVVRNHVTTPFLVRQGLTDVLLSQTILDLRFTVPGKGVMTLPLYAGLVHDQLIGLQTLQTTAEEGALIPFEPAAFGPTCAKHETLSDSPNTFLVTIDAGVPVQMFDVAINWTLDAGRINVVAGSPSENFCP
;
A
#
# COMPACT_ATOMS: atom_id res chain seq x y z
N VAL A 1 14.94 -3.78 15.37
CA VAL A 1 13.88 -4.81 15.27
C VAL A 1 12.57 -4.03 15.32
N GLY A 2 12.14 -3.53 14.17
CA GLY A 2 11.11 -2.49 14.07
C GLY A 2 9.74 -3.12 13.80
N GLY A 3 8.90 -3.17 14.83
CA GLY A 3 7.45 -3.12 14.66
C GLY A 3 7.06 -1.66 14.40
N GLY A 4 6.07 -1.44 13.54
CA GLY A 4 5.45 -0.12 13.42
C GLY A 4 4.92 0.27 14.79
N SER A 5 5.53 1.31 15.37
CA SER A 5 5.14 1.85 16.66
C SER A 5 3.67 2.27 16.56
N ALA A 6 2.80 1.58 17.28
CA ALA A 6 1.57 2.21 17.74
C ALA A 6 2.02 3.30 18.72
N GLY A 7 2.13 4.53 18.22
CA GLY A 7 2.58 5.68 18.98
C GLY A 7 1.73 5.89 20.23
N GLY A 8 2.30 5.55 21.40
CA GLY A 8 1.84 6.05 22.68
C GLY A 8 2.11 7.55 22.75
N GLY A 9 1.12 8.35 22.35
CA GLY A 9 1.15 9.80 22.51
C GLY A 9 0.88 10.19 23.95
N SER A 10 1.88 10.79 24.61
CA SER A 10 1.74 11.43 25.92
C SER A 10 0.70 12.56 25.85
N ALA A 11 -0.40 12.40 26.58
CA ALA A 11 -1.43 13.43 26.72
C ALA A 11 -0.89 14.63 27.51
N ALA A 12 -0.69 15.77 26.84
CA ALA A 12 -0.52 17.06 27.49
C ALA A 12 -1.89 17.78 27.57
N GLY A 13 -2.34 18.05 28.79
CA GLY A 13 -3.64 18.66 29.07
C GLY A 13 -3.77 20.10 28.55
N GLY A 14 -4.88 20.39 27.89
CA GLY A 14 -5.30 21.72 27.47
C GLY A 14 -6.78 21.93 27.76
N SER A 15 -7.09 22.88 28.62
CA SER A 15 -8.42 23.26 29.10
C SER A 15 -9.34 23.72 27.98
N ALA A 16 -10.56 23.15 27.93
CA ALA A 16 -11.65 23.60 27.08
C ALA A 16 -12.26 24.92 27.59
N GLY A 17 -12.43 25.90 26.70
CA GLY A 17 -13.24 27.10 26.90
C GLY A 17 -14.08 27.34 25.65
N GLY A 18 -15.39 27.17 25.78
CA GLY A 18 -16.35 27.29 24.68
C GLY A 18 -16.67 28.74 24.28
N GLY A 19 -17.05 28.91 23.02
CA GLY A 19 -17.62 30.15 22.48
C GLY A 19 -18.13 29.92 21.06
N SER A 20 -19.43 30.15 20.86
CA SER A 20 -20.17 29.88 19.63
C SER A 20 -20.33 31.13 18.73
N ALA A 21 -20.36 30.87 17.42
CA ALA A 21 -21.08 31.55 16.33
C ALA A 21 -20.66 32.95 15.81
N GLY A 22 -20.66 33.07 14.48
CA GLY A 22 -20.85 34.33 13.74
C GLY A 22 -20.21 34.35 12.35
N GLY A 23 -21.02 34.20 11.29
CA GLY A 23 -20.57 34.27 9.89
C GLY A 23 -20.31 35.69 9.38
N GLY A 24 -19.58 35.77 8.26
CA GLY A 24 -19.39 37.01 7.50
C GLY A 24 -18.30 36.89 6.44
N SER A 25 -18.69 36.79 5.17
CA SER A 25 -17.81 36.90 4.00
C SER A 25 -17.53 38.38 3.72
N ALA A 26 -16.25 38.75 3.59
CA ALA A 26 -15.80 39.92 2.84
C ALA A 26 -14.31 39.76 2.48
N GLY A 27 -14.00 39.98 1.20
CA GLY A 27 -12.64 39.94 0.67
C GLY A 27 -11.74 41.03 1.27
N GLY A 28 -10.52 40.63 1.59
CA GLY A 28 -9.42 41.51 1.98
C GLY A 28 -8.13 40.97 1.35
N GLY A 29 -7.38 41.87 0.71
CA GLY A 29 -6.20 41.56 -0.08
C GLY A 29 -5.10 40.84 0.69
N SER A 30 -4.22 40.19 -0.08
CA SER A 30 -3.02 39.47 0.34
C SER A 30 -2.30 40.19 1.48
N ALA A 31 -2.53 39.70 2.70
CA ALA A 31 -1.62 39.89 3.80
C ALA A 31 -0.41 38.99 3.55
N ASP A 32 0.78 39.57 3.67
CA ASP A 32 2.07 38.90 3.58
C ASP A 32 2.05 37.56 4.32
N ALA A 33 1.99 36.46 3.56
CA ALA A 33 2.25 35.15 4.11
C ALA A 33 3.71 35.14 4.58
N GLY A 34 3.93 34.97 5.88
CA GLY A 34 5.27 34.76 6.43
C GLY A 34 6.04 33.67 5.67
N PRO A 35 7.36 33.57 5.85
CA PRO A 35 8.15 32.58 5.11
C PRO A 35 7.58 31.18 5.34
N MET A 36 7.31 30.48 4.24
CA MET A 36 6.79 29.11 4.27
C MET A 36 7.75 28.22 5.07
N VAL A 37 7.20 27.41 5.97
CA VAL A 37 7.97 26.41 6.74
C VAL A 37 8.82 25.57 5.76
N PRO A 38 10.13 25.34 6.01
CA PRO A 38 10.96 24.57 5.08
C PRO A 38 10.58 23.08 5.04
N LEU A 39 10.89 22.42 3.92
CA LEU A 39 10.67 20.97 3.76
C LEU A 39 11.55 20.16 4.71
N ILE A 40 11.10 18.96 5.08
CA ILE A 40 11.81 18.03 5.97
C ILE A 40 13.30 17.89 5.62
N GLY A 41 13.65 17.72 4.34
CA GLY A 41 15.04 17.56 3.91
C GLY A 41 15.90 18.83 4.00
N SER A 42 15.29 20.00 4.17
CA SER A 42 15.99 21.26 4.46
C SER A 42 16.12 21.53 5.96
N VAL A 43 15.24 20.98 6.78
CA VAL A 43 15.26 21.15 8.25
C VAL A 43 16.14 20.09 8.92
N LEU A 44 16.06 18.84 8.47
CA LEU A 44 16.74 17.70 9.06
C LEU A 44 17.93 17.26 8.21
N THR A 45 19.15 17.53 8.68
CA THR A 45 20.40 17.19 7.97
C THR A 45 20.84 15.73 8.15
N CYS A 46 20.07 14.95 8.92
CA CYS A 46 20.37 13.56 9.31
C CYS A 46 20.02 12.50 8.25
N GLY A 47 19.47 12.91 7.09
CA GLY A 47 18.91 12.01 6.09
C GLY A 47 19.87 10.89 5.71
N ARG A 48 19.47 9.64 5.95
CA ARG A 48 20.32 8.47 5.66
C ARG A 48 19.49 7.25 5.26
N ASN A 49 20.16 6.33 4.57
CA ASN A 49 19.52 5.08 4.15
C ASN A 49 19.22 4.20 5.37
N GLY A 50 17.99 3.70 5.42
CA GLY A 50 17.60 2.59 6.29
C GLY A 50 18.10 1.24 5.77
N ILE A 51 17.78 0.17 6.50
CA ILE A 51 18.22 -1.20 6.19
C ILE A 51 17.27 -1.86 5.17
N VAL A 52 16.01 -1.39 5.07
CA VAL A 52 15.00 -1.92 4.13
C VAL A 52 14.56 -0.89 3.10
N GLY A 53 13.95 -1.34 2.00
CA GLY A 53 13.37 -0.48 0.96
C GLY A 53 14.37 0.20 0.02
N GLY A 54 15.66 -0.12 0.15
CA GLY A 54 16.70 0.31 -0.77
C GLY A 54 16.60 -0.38 -2.12
N LEU A 55 17.04 0.31 -3.18
CA LEU A 55 17.13 -0.23 -4.53
C LEU A 55 18.60 -0.25 -4.96
N GLY A 56 19.08 -1.41 -5.41
CA GLY A 56 20.41 -1.53 -6.00
C GLY A 56 20.43 -1.00 -7.44
N PRO A 57 21.53 -0.39 -7.89
CA PRO A 57 21.67 -0.01 -9.29
C PRO A 57 21.63 -1.25 -10.20
N GLY A 58 21.10 -1.07 -11.39
CA GLY A 58 20.99 -2.13 -12.39
C GLY A 58 20.78 -1.56 -13.79
N ASN A 59 20.33 -2.40 -14.72
CA ASN A 59 20.15 -2.01 -16.12
C ASN A 59 18.87 -2.55 -16.76
N GLU A 60 17.92 -3.07 -15.97
CA GLU A 60 16.74 -3.74 -16.50
C GLU A 60 15.47 -2.88 -16.53
N LEU A 61 15.29 -1.96 -15.58
CA LEU A 61 14.18 -1.01 -15.59
C LEU A 61 14.73 0.42 -15.52
N ASN A 62 14.13 1.30 -16.33
CA ASN A 62 14.52 2.70 -16.43
C ASN A 62 13.64 3.57 -15.56
N ARG A 63 14.23 4.56 -14.89
CA ARG A 63 13.51 5.55 -14.09
C ARG A 63 12.83 6.60 -14.97
N HIS A 64 11.58 6.94 -14.65
CA HIS A 64 10.90 8.15 -15.10
C HIS A 64 10.56 9.02 -13.89
N ASN A 65 11.05 10.27 -13.87
CA ASN A 65 10.65 11.28 -12.89
C ASN A 65 9.50 12.11 -13.45
N PHE A 66 8.50 12.39 -12.63
CA PHE A 66 7.42 13.28 -13.02
C PHE A 66 7.91 14.73 -13.11
N GLY A 67 7.45 15.44 -14.15
CA GLY A 67 7.68 16.88 -14.26
C GLY A 67 6.64 17.63 -13.43
N ALA A 68 7.08 18.55 -12.56
CA ALA A 68 6.18 19.31 -11.67
C ALA A 68 5.17 20.21 -12.42
N SER A 69 5.43 20.55 -13.69
CA SER A 69 4.48 21.28 -14.54
C SER A 69 3.34 20.40 -15.08
N GLU A 70 3.61 19.11 -15.31
CA GLU A 70 2.64 18.13 -15.82
C GLU A 70 1.87 17.51 -14.66
N PHE A 71 2.58 17.16 -13.58
CA PHE A 71 2.04 16.52 -12.40
C PHE A 71 2.52 17.23 -11.12
N PRO A 72 1.87 18.36 -10.73
CA PRO A 72 2.30 19.15 -9.58
C PRO A 72 2.17 18.42 -8.24
N ASP A 73 1.31 17.40 -8.17
CA ASP A 73 1.06 16.60 -6.96
C ASP A 73 1.75 15.23 -6.99
N ALA A 74 2.63 14.96 -7.97
CA ALA A 74 3.46 13.76 -7.98
C ALA A 74 4.81 14.05 -7.29
N LEU A 75 4.76 14.30 -5.98
CA LEU A 75 5.92 14.65 -5.15
C LEU A 75 6.14 13.66 -4.01
N CYS A 76 7.40 13.42 -3.68
CA CYS A 76 7.79 12.70 -2.47
C CYS A 76 7.64 13.59 -1.21
N ASN A 77 7.80 13.00 -0.03
CA ASN A 77 7.67 13.71 1.25
C ASN A 77 8.52 14.99 1.34
N ASP A 78 9.74 14.97 0.79
CA ASP A 78 10.68 16.09 0.79
C ASP A 78 10.53 17.06 -0.38
N GLY A 79 9.49 16.90 -1.21
CA GLY A 79 9.21 17.76 -2.36
C GLY A 79 10.02 17.43 -3.61
N THR A 80 10.88 16.40 -3.60
CA THR A 80 11.46 15.87 -4.84
C THR A 80 10.38 15.23 -5.71
N ALA A 81 10.59 15.21 -7.03
CA ALA A 81 9.65 14.59 -7.96
C ALA A 81 9.53 13.09 -7.69
N ALA A 82 8.30 12.60 -7.53
CA ALA A 82 8.02 11.17 -7.48
C ALA A 82 8.38 10.52 -8.82
N PHE A 83 8.53 9.20 -8.80
CA PHE A 83 9.03 8.46 -9.94
C PHE A 83 8.64 6.98 -9.89
N PHE A 84 8.73 6.34 -11.05
CA PHE A 84 8.59 4.91 -11.18
C PHE A 84 9.66 4.37 -12.13
N TYR A 85 9.88 3.06 -12.09
CA TYR A 85 10.72 2.36 -13.04
C TYR A 85 9.86 1.58 -14.01
N PHE A 86 10.30 1.46 -15.25
CA PHE A 86 9.54 0.78 -16.29
C PHE A 86 10.43 0.03 -17.29
N ARG A 87 9.83 -0.97 -17.93
CA ARG A 87 10.35 -1.60 -19.16
C ARG A 87 9.22 -2.23 -19.96
N PRO A 88 9.36 -2.34 -21.30
CA PRO A 88 8.33 -2.90 -22.15
C PRO A 88 8.29 -4.43 -22.04
N ALA A 89 7.18 -5.00 -22.50
CA ALA A 89 7.03 -6.43 -22.73
C ALA A 89 8.19 -6.99 -23.56
N SER A 90 8.65 -8.20 -23.23
CA SER A 90 9.72 -8.88 -23.97
C SER A 90 9.20 -9.69 -25.15
N GLN A 91 7.89 -9.90 -25.24
CA GLN A 91 7.25 -10.72 -26.27
C GLN A 91 6.07 -9.97 -26.90
N PRO A 92 5.88 -10.05 -28.24
CA PRO A 92 4.75 -9.43 -28.91
C PRO A 92 3.39 -9.89 -28.37
N ALA A 93 3.25 -11.18 -28.00
CA ALA A 93 2.01 -11.74 -27.47
C ALA A 93 1.59 -11.16 -26.11
N SER A 94 2.53 -10.59 -25.36
CA SER A 94 2.29 -9.96 -24.05
C SER A 94 2.32 -8.43 -24.12
N ARG A 95 2.35 -7.84 -25.33
CA ARG A 95 2.49 -6.39 -25.54
C ARG A 95 1.43 -5.57 -24.80
N ASN A 96 0.22 -6.11 -24.63
CA ASN A 96 -0.90 -5.42 -23.99
C ASN A 96 -1.16 -5.93 -22.56
N ARG A 97 -0.20 -6.64 -21.95
CA ARG A 97 -0.30 -7.14 -20.57
C ARG A 97 0.62 -6.36 -19.65
N TRP A 98 0.14 -6.02 -18.46
CA TRP A 98 0.81 -5.08 -17.57
C TRP A 98 0.83 -5.58 -16.13
N VAL A 99 1.97 -5.42 -15.47
CA VAL A 99 2.07 -5.50 -14.01
C VAL A 99 2.58 -4.15 -13.49
N ILE A 100 1.79 -3.54 -12.61
CA ILE A 100 2.10 -2.31 -11.91
C ILE A 100 2.26 -2.66 -10.43
N GLN A 101 3.49 -2.64 -9.94
CA GLN A 101 3.81 -2.96 -8.57
C GLN A 101 4.01 -1.68 -7.74
N LEU A 102 3.23 -1.53 -6.67
CA LEU A 102 3.42 -0.52 -5.64
C LEU A 102 4.41 -1.04 -4.60
N GLN A 103 5.52 -0.32 -4.40
CA GLN A 103 6.49 -0.68 -3.38
C GLN A 103 5.88 -0.51 -1.96
N GLY A 104 6.25 -1.40 -1.04
CA GLY A 104 6.03 -1.21 0.39
C GLY A 104 7.11 -0.37 1.07
N GLY A 105 7.09 -0.35 2.41
CA GLY A 105 8.16 0.24 3.22
C GLY A 105 7.69 1.06 4.42
N GLY A 106 6.71 0.57 5.18
CA GLY A 106 6.17 1.23 6.38
C GLY A 106 5.50 2.57 6.08
N ASN A 107 5.33 3.41 7.09
CA ASN A 107 4.72 4.73 6.97
C ASN A 107 5.25 5.63 8.11
N CYS A 108 4.73 6.86 8.22
CA CYS A 108 4.88 7.69 9.41
C CYS A 108 3.62 8.54 9.63
N GLY A 109 3.09 8.54 10.85
CA GLY A 109 1.83 9.18 11.21
C GLY A 109 1.95 10.45 12.05
N SER A 110 3.17 10.81 12.47
CA SER A 110 3.46 12.01 13.25
C SER A 110 4.76 12.68 12.80
N GLY A 111 4.96 13.96 13.16
CA GLY A 111 6.21 14.67 12.88
C GLY A 111 7.44 13.96 13.44
N GLN A 112 7.33 13.41 14.66
CA GLN A 112 8.39 12.63 15.29
C GLN A 112 8.72 11.35 14.51
N GLU A 113 7.72 10.56 14.15
CA GLU A 113 7.92 9.33 13.37
C GLU A 113 8.51 9.63 11.99
N CYS A 114 8.07 10.72 11.35
CA CYS A 114 8.59 11.12 10.04
C CYS A 114 10.04 11.63 10.14
N ALA A 115 10.41 12.32 11.22
CA ALA A 115 11.80 12.70 11.48
C ALA A 115 12.68 11.48 11.76
N GLU A 116 12.22 10.55 12.60
CA GLU A 116 12.90 9.28 12.88
C GLU A 116 13.08 8.44 11.61
N ARG A 117 12.06 8.37 10.76
CA ARG A 117 12.12 7.75 9.44
C ARG A 117 13.14 8.43 8.53
N TRP A 118 13.14 9.75 8.44
CA TRP A 118 14.11 10.50 7.63
C TRP A 118 15.55 10.24 8.09
N CYS A 119 15.78 10.30 9.40
CA CYS A 119 17.07 10.04 10.03
C CYS A 119 17.42 8.56 10.16
N SER A 120 16.53 7.62 9.81
CA SER A 120 16.67 6.18 10.12
C SER A 120 17.05 5.92 11.59
N VAL A 121 16.38 6.57 12.55
CA VAL A 121 16.57 6.39 14.00
C VAL A 121 15.36 5.67 14.56
N ASN A 122 15.57 4.68 15.46
CA ASN A 122 14.51 3.86 16.04
C ASN A 122 13.61 3.12 15.03
N THR A 123 14.08 3.01 13.78
CA THR A 123 13.35 2.36 12.70
C THR A 123 14.30 1.65 11.74
N ASN A 124 13.76 0.74 10.93
CA ASN A 124 14.49 0.09 9.84
C ASN A 124 14.39 0.89 8.53
N PHE A 125 13.50 1.88 8.47
CA PHE A 125 13.25 2.72 7.29
C PHE A 125 14.19 3.93 7.25
N GLY A 126 14.29 4.59 6.10
CA GLY A 126 15.16 5.75 5.91
C GLY A 126 14.61 6.73 4.87
N TRP A 127 15.34 7.81 4.62
CA TRP A 127 14.97 8.84 3.65
C TRP A 127 14.76 8.33 2.21
N GLN A 128 15.28 7.13 1.87
CA GLN A 128 15.04 6.48 0.57
C GLN A 128 13.58 6.08 0.35
N GLY A 129 12.76 6.06 1.41
CA GLY A 129 11.31 5.95 1.35
C GLY A 129 10.57 7.29 1.46
N MET A 130 11.28 8.42 1.34
CA MET A 130 10.77 9.79 1.52
C MET A 130 11.29 10.80 0.49
N SER A 131 12.32 10.42 -0.28
CA SER A 131 13.01 11.26 -1.25
C SER A 131 13.37 10.46 -2.51
N ALA A 132 13.40 11.16 -3.64
CA ALA A 132 13.84 10.63 -4.91
C ALA A 132 15.36 10.70 -5.13
N ASN A 133 16.07 11.42 -4.27
CA ASN A 133 17.51 11.67 -4.38
C ASN A 133 18.39 10.41 -4.28
N PRO A 134 18.15 9.46 -3.35
CA PRO A 134 19.04 8.31 -3.21
C PRO A 134 18.80 7.20 -4.27
N ALA A 135 17.79 7.35 -5.11
CA ALA A 135 17.38 6.28 -6.02
C ALA A 135 18.20 6.28 -7.33
N PRO A 136 18.69 5.11 -7.78
CA PRO A 136 19.49 5.02 -9.01
C PRO A 136 18.65 5.31 -10.26
N PRO A 137 19.27 5.68 -11.41
CA PRO A 137 18.55 5.91 -12.65
C PRO A 137 17.98 4.63 -13.27
N GLN A 138 18.56 3.48 -12.93
CA GLN A 138 18.14 2.16 -13.41
C GLN A 138 18.32 1.12 -12.30
N ILE A 139 17.47 0.09 -12.30
CA ILE A 139 17.48 -1.01 -11.32
C ILE A 139 17.40 -2.36 -12.04
N ASN A 140 17.77 -3.43 -11.34
CA ASN A 140 17.45 -4.80 -11.76
C ASN A 140 16.01 -5.13 -11.34
N ALA A 141 15.31 -5.97 -12.11
CA ALA A 141 14.05 -6.50 -11.64
C ALA A 141 14.27 -7.71 -10.72
N ASP A 142 13.37 -7.88 -9.76
CA ASP A 142 13.33 -9.04 -8.87
C ASP A 142 11.87 -9.44 -8.61
N GLY A 143 11.66 -10.58 -7.97
CA GLY A 143 10.36 -11.14 -7.63
C GLY A 143 9.41 -11.22 -8.82
N ILE A 144 8.19 -10.70 -8.67
CA ILE A 144 7.16 -10.73 -9.72
C ILE A 144 7.55 -9.96 -10.98
N LEU A 145 8.55 -9.08 -10.89
CA LEU A 145 9.07 -8.35 -12.03
C LEU A 145 10.28 -9.03 -12.67
N ALA A 146 10.82 -10.13 -12.15
CA ALA A 146 11.98 -10.79 -12.76
C ALA A 146 11.62 -11.44 -14.13
N ARG A 147 12.51 -11.34 -15.15
CA ARG A 147 12.33 -12.07 -16.42
C ARG A 147 12.77 -13.53 -16.29
N ARG A 148 11.98 -14.33 -15.58
CA ARG A 148 12.23 -15.77 -15.41
C ARG A 148 11.25 -16.60 -16.23
N VAL A 149 11.64 -17.83 -16.55
CA VAL A 149 10.81 -18.78 -17.31
C VAL A 149 9.60 -19.26 -16.50
N ASP A 150 9.75 -19.36 -15.18
CA ASP A 150 8.73 -19.74 -14.21
C ASP A 150 7.88 -18.54 -13.73
N ASN A 151 8.20 -17.31 -14.18
CA ASN A 151 7.38 -16.15 -13.91
C ASN A 151 6.33 -15.94 -15.02
N PRO A 152 5.03 -16.18 -14.77
CA PRO A 152 3.98 -15.99 -15.78
C PRO A 152 3.82 -14.53 -16.22
N LEU A 153 4.29 -13.59 -15.38
CA LEU A 153 4.26 -12.16 -15.64
C LEU A 153 5.54 -11.68 -16.33
N GLY A 154 6.60 -12.50 -16.36
CA GLY A 154 7.96 -12.06 -16.72
C GLY A 154 8.13 -11.50 -18.15
N SER A 155 7.17 -11.75 -19.04
CA SER A 155 7.16 -11.21 -20.41
C SER A 155 6.34 -9.93 -20.59
N TRP A 156 5.61 -9.49 -19.56
CA TRP A 156 4.67 -8.37 -19.61
C TRP A 156 5.41 -7.03 -19.58
N ASN A 157 4.66 -5.93 -19.78
CA ASN A 157 5.15 -4.60 -19.42
C ASN A 157 5.24 -4.50 -17.90
N HIS A 158 6.39 -4.05 -17.41
CA HIS A 158 6.65 -3.96 -15.98
C HIS A 158 6.74 -2.50 -15.56
N VAL A 159 6.03 -2.16 -14.49
CA VAL A 159 6.09 -0.85 -13.83
C VAL A 159 6.29 -1.09 -12.34
N PHE A 160 7.33 -0.49 -11.77
CA PHE A 160 7.60 -0.50 -10.33
C PHE A 160 7.50 0.94 -9.80
N VAL A 161 6.44 1.24 -9.07
CA VAL A 161 6.21 2.58 -8.52
C VAL A 161 6.95 2.70 -7.20
N LYS A 162 7.91 3.62 -7.13
CA LYS A 162 8.69 3.83 -5.92
C LYS A 162 7.80 4.49 -4.87
N TYR A 163 7.75 3.87 -3.69
CA TYR A 163 7.13 4.48 -2.53
C TYR A 163 8.04 5.55 -1.93
N CYS A 164 7.56 6.79 -1.92
CA CYS A 164 8.26 7.94 -1.34
C CYS A 164 7.34 8.90 -0.58
N SER A 165 6.12 8.47 -0.26
CA SER A 165 5.04 9.28 0.30
C SER A 165 4.69 8.93 1.76
N SER A 166 5.16 7.80 2.29
CA SER A 166 5.05 7.42 3.71
C SER A 166 3.62 7.38 4.29
N ASP A 167 2.62 7.19 3.43
CA ASP A 167 1.19 7.34 3.66
C ASP A 167 0.35 6.17 3.11
N ASP A 168 0.94 4.98 3.02
CA ASP A 168 0.31 3.74 2.54
C ASP A 168 -0.41 3.87 1.18
N TRP A 169 0.04 4.82 0.34
CA TRP A 169 -0.54 5.18 -0.96
C TRP A 169 -1.97 5.76 -0.89
N THR A 170 -2.41 6.25 0.27
CA THR A 170 -3.73 6.85 0.44
C THR A 170 -3.68 8.38 0.47
N GLY A 171 -2.54 8.98 0.81
CA GLY A 171 -2.44 10.42 1.06
C GLY A 171 -2.75 11.32 -0.14
N THR A 172 -3.32 12.50 0.16
CA THR A 172 -3.61 13.57 -0.81
C THR A 172 -3.17 14.97 -0.36
N ARG A 173 -2.50 15.10 0.78
CA ARG A 173 -2.14 16.40 1.38
C ARG A 173 -0.76 16.88 0.95
N ARG A 174 -0.69 18.18 0.70
CA ARG A 174 0.55 18.92 0.46
C ARG A 174 0.88 19.82 1.63
N ASP A 175 2.16 20.16 1.76
CA ASP A 175 2.64 21.22 2.66
C ASP A 175 2.14 21.06 4.11
N VAL A 176 2.05 19.80 4.57
CA VAL A 176 1.62 19.46 5.93
C VAL A 176 2.71 19.85 6.89
N VAL A 177 2.43 20.83 7.75
CA VAL A 177 3.36 21.33 8.76
C VAL A 177 3.21 20.49 10.03
N VAL A 178 4.33 19.99 10.54
CA VAL A 178 4.38 19.18 11.75
C VAL A 178 5.54 19.60 12.64
N ASP A 179 5.32 19.50 13.95
CA ASP A 179 6.36 19.70 14.96
C ASP A 179 7.07 18.37 15.24
N THR A 180 8.35 18.45 15.58
CA THR A 180 9.18 17.29 15.93
C THR A 180 10.27 17.67 16.93
N VAL A 181 10.89 16.65 17.52
CA VAL A 181 12.22 16.75 18.11
C VAL A 181 13.22 16.15 17.13
N ASP A 182 14.30 16.85 16.82
CA ASP A 182 15.37 16.35 15.95
C ASP A 182 16.00 15.09 16.59
N PRO A 183 15.93 13.92 15.92
CA PRO A 183 16.43 12.68 16.49
C PRO A 183 17.94 12.65 16.78
N LEU A 184 18.73 13.58 16.22
CA LEU A 184 20.18 13.62 16.44
C LEU A 184 20.60 14.49 17.61
N ASP A 185 19.99 15.67 17.78
CA ASP A 185 20.42 16.65 18.78
C ASP A 185 19.38 16.97 19.85
N GLY A 186 18.16 16.44 19.73
CA GLY A 186 17.08 16.64 20.69
C GLY A 186 16.44 18.04 20.64
N GLY A 187 16.78 18.87 19.65
CA GLY A 187 16.22 20.20 19.49
C GLY A 187 14.82 20.18 18.89
N ALA A 188 13.93 21.04 19.39
CA ALA A 188 12.62 21.26 18.77
C ALA A 188 12.79 21.80 17.34
N ARG A 189 12.01 21.26 16.41
CA ARG A 189 11.96 21.66 15.01
C ARG A 189 10.52 21.68 14.52
N GLN A 190 10.30 22.39 13.43
CA GLN A 190 9.08 22.33 12.65
C GLN A 190 9.47 22.19 11.18
N PHE A 191 8.82 21.29 10.45
CA PHE A 191 9.04 21.11 9.02
C PHE A 191 7.71 20.92 8.30
N ARG A 192 7.70 21.14 6.99
CA ARG A 192 6.62 20.71 6.12
C ARG A 192 6.98 19.45 5.34
N MET A 193 5.97 18.68 4.97
CA MET A 193 6.11 17.52 4.09
C MET A 193 4.86 17.32 3.23
N HIS A 194 4.98 16.48 2.20
CA HIS A 194 3.84 16.05 1.38
C HIS A 194 3.47 14.60 1.72
N ALA A 195 2.18 14.27 1.66
CA ALA A 195 1.65 12.90 1.72
C ALA A 195 0.71 12.74 0.51
N LEU A 196 1.27 12.28 -0.61
CA LEU A 196 0.65 12.33 -1.94
C LEU A 196 0.57 10.96 -2.63
N GLY A 197 0.59 9.87 -1.86
CA GLY A 197 0.62 8.51 -2.37
C GLY A 197 -0.49 8.21 -3.39
N SER A 198 -1.74 8.59 -3.11
CA SER A 198 -2.86 8.38 -4.06
C SER A 198 -2.67 9.19 -5.34
N ARG A 199 -2.16 10.42 -5.22
CA ARG A 199 -1.87 11.30 -6.37
C ARG A 199 -0.73 10.77 -7.24
N ILE A 200 0.25 10.11 -6.65
CA ILE A 200 1.32 9.44 -7.40
C ILE A 200 0.75 8.28 -8.21
N VAL A 201 -0.18 7.48 -7.66
CA VAL A 201 -0.86 6.41 -8.42
C VAL A 201 -1.58 6.99 -9.63
N ASP A 202 -2.32 8.10 -9.47
CA ASP A 202 -3.02 8.78 -10.56
C ASP A 202 -2.08 9.28 -11.66
N ALA A 203 -0.95 9.87 -11.26
CA ALA A 203 0.07 10.36 -12.18
C ALA A 203 0.72 9.21 -12.97
N VAL A 204 0.98 8.07 -12.32
CA VAL A 204 1.50 6.86 -13.00
C VAL A 204 0.51 6.38 -14.06
N LEU A 205 -0.76 6.19 -13.71
CA LEU A 205 -1.77 5.72 -14.66
C LEU A 205 -1.91 6.67 -15.84
N THR A 206 -2.00 7.98 -15.57
CA THR A 206 -2.09 9.01 -16.62
C THR A 206 -0.87 8.98 -17.55
N LYS A 207 0.34 8.82 -17.00
CA LYS A 207 1.57 8.80 -17.79
C LYS A 207 1.68 7.55 -18.68
N LEU A 208 1.22 6.41 -18.18
CA LEU A 208 1.23 5.14 -18.92
C LEU A 208 0.19 5.09 -20.05
N ARG A 209 -0.91 5.84 -19.92
CA ARG A 209 -1.97 5.97 -20.94
C ARG A 209 -1.64 6.94 -22.08
N ALA A 210 -0.43 7.51 -22.08
CA ALA A 210 0.01 8.53 -23.05
C ALA A 210 -0.89 9.79 -23.17
N ASP A 211 -1.89 9.97 -22.30
CA ASP A 211 -2.86 11.09 -22.32
C ASP A 211 -2.24 12.46 -22.04
N ALA A 212 -1.07 12.50 -21.40
CA ALA A 212 -0.41 13.73 -20.96
C ALA A 212 0.81 14.14 -21.81
N GLY A 213 1.12 13.45 -22.91
CA GLY A 213 2.19 13.87 -23.83
C GLY A 213 2.95 12.75 -24.52
N SER A 214 4.28 12.86 -24.57
CA SER A 214 5.15 11.92 -25.29
C SER A 214 5.16 10.53 -24.67
N THR A 215 5.05 9.49 -25.52
CA THR A 215 5.23 8.09 -25.14
C THR A 215 6.54 7.87 -24.39
N LEU A 216 6.50 7.14 -23.27
CA LEU A 216 7.70 6.74 -22.55
C LEU A 216 8.60 5.90 -23.45
N VAL A 217 9.89 6.20 -23.49
CA VAL A 217 10.87 5.44 -24.27
C VAL A 217 11.81 4.72 -23.32
N TYR A 218 11.84 3.40 -23.42
CA TYR A 218 12.78 2.56 -22.71
C TYR A 218 14.10 2.50 -23.49
N ALA A 219 15.20 2.78 -22.82
CA ALA A 219 16.56 2.63 -23.32
C ALA A 219 17.12 1.31 -22.81
N ALA A 220 17.27 0.34 -23.71
CA ALA A 220 17.79 -0.98 -23.42
C ALA A 220 19.32 -0.95 -23.20
N PRO A 221 19.89 -1.94 -22.49
CA PRO A 221 21.33 -2.02 -22.25
C PRO A 221 22.20 -2.07 -23.52
N ASP A 222 21.63 -2.51 -24.64
CA ASP A 222 22.30 -2.57 -25.95
C ASP A 222 22.21 -1.25 -26.74
N GLY A 223 21.61 -0.21 -26.15
CA GLY A 223 21.39 1.10 -26.78
C GLY A 223 20.10 1.20 -27.60
N GLY A 224 19.31 0.12 -27.69
CA GLY A 224 18.00 0.14 -28.35
C GLY A 224 17.01 1.05 -27.64
N LEU A 225 16.21 1.78 -28.42
CA LEU A 225 15.12 2.61 -27.91
C LEU A 225 13.77 1.99 -28.27
N THR A 226 12.98 1.65 -27.26
CA THR A 226 11.68 0.99 -27.43
C THR A 226 10.60 1.84 -26.78
N PRO A 227 9.59 2.34 -27.53
CA PRO A 227 8.46 3.01 -26.92
C PRO A 227 7.65 2.02 -26.08
N MET A 228 7.20 2.45 -24.91
CA MET A 228 6.22 1.71 -24.11
C MET A 228 4.91 1.63 -24.90
N PRO A 229 4.20 0.49 -24.85
CA PRO A 229 2.81 0.42 -25.27
C PRO A 229 1.96 1.42 -24.48
N ASP A 230 0.84 1.82 -25.06
CA ASP A 230 -0.15 2.65 -24.38
C ASP A 230 -1.07 1.76 -23.53
N LEU A 231 -1.20 2.11 -22.25
CA LEU A 231 -2.00 1.38 -21.26
C LEU A 231 -3.49 1.33 -21.61
N ASP A 232 -4.01 2.28 -22.40
CA ASP A 232 -5.41 2.25 -22.86
C ASP A 232 -5.68 1.07 -23.82
N ASN A 233 -4.64 0.43 -24.36
CA ASN A 233 -4.76 -0.79 -25.17
C ASN A 233 -4.57 -2.08 -24.36
N ALA A 234 -4.55 -2.00 -23.03
CA ALA A 234 -4.31 -3.18 -22.21
C ALA A 234 -5.43 -4.23 -22.36
N ASP A 235 -5.04 -5.49 -22.39
CA ASP A 235 -5.96 -6.64 -22.28
C ASP A 235 -6.05 -7.09 -20.82
N ILE A 236 -4.92 -7.06 -20.10
CA ILE A 236 -4.79 -7.50 -18.72
C ILE A 236 -3.88 -6.53 -17.95
N VAL A 237 -4.34 -6.07 -16.78
CA VAL A 237 -3.56 -5.25 -15.85
C VAL A 237 -3.61 -5.85 -14.46
N PHE A 238 -2.43 -6.12 -13.89
CA PHE A 238 -2.28 -6.51 -12.49
C PHE A 238 -1.76 -5.31 -11.69
N LEU A 239 -2.53 -4.86 -10.70
CA LEU A 239 -2.05 -3.94 -9.67
C LEU A 239 -1.59 -4.78 -8.48
N ALA A 240 -0.29 -4.77 -8.22
CA ALA A 240 0.33 -5.58 -7.19
C ALA A 240 0.95 -4.68 -6.11
N GLY A 241 1.00 -5.15 -4.88
CA GLY A 241 1.69 -4.43 -3.83
C GLY A 241 1.88 -5.27 -2.58
N ALA A 242 2.96 -5.00 -1.85
CA ALA A 242 3.31 -5.71 -0.63
C ALA A 242 3.46 -4.74 0.54
N SER A 243 3.06 -5.14 1.76
CA SER A 243 3.13 -4.28 2.95
C SER A 243 2.32 -2.98 2.73
N ALA A 244 2.91 -1.80 2.95
CA ALA A 244 2.32 -0.51 2.58
C ALA A 244 1.83 -0.46 1.11
N GLY A 245 2.53 -1.12 0.18
CA GLY A 245 2.08 -1.26 -1.21
C GLY A 245 0.83 -2.12 -1.35
N GLY A 246 0.66 -3.12 -0.48
CA GLY A 246 -0.55 -3.94 -0.39
C GLY A 246 -1.73 -3.14 0.14
N ALA A 247 -1.52 -2.29 1.14
CA ALA A 247 -2.50 -1.30 1.58
C ALA A 247 -2.89 -0.34 0.44
N GLY A 248 -1.90 0.09 -0.34
CA GLY A 248 -2.12 0.86 -1.55
C GLY A 248 -2.94 0.14 -2.61
N THR A 249 -2.69 -1.16 -2.84
CA THR A 249 -3.52 -1.99 -3.70
C THR A 249 -4.95 -2.04 -3.19
N ILE A 250 -5.17 -2.36 -1.90
CA ILE A 250 -6.50 -2.44 -1.29
C ILE A 250 -7.27 -1.12 -1.50
N SER A 251 -6.64 0.02 -1.21
CA SER A 251 -7.31 1.33 -1.22
C SER A 251 -7.57 1.89 -2.60
N ASN A 252 -6.83 1.44 -3.62
CA ASN A 252 -6.87 2.02 -4.95
C ASN A 252 -7.45 1.07 -6.01
N LEU A 253 -7.51 -0.25 -5.79
CA LEU A 253 -7.77 -1.23 -6.85
C LEU A 253 -9.08 -0.99 -7.61
N ASP A 254 -10.19 -0.73 -6.92
CA ASP A 254 -11.50 -0.51 -7.54
C ASP A 254 -11.52 0.77 -8.37
N ARG A 255 -10.91 1.83 -7.84
CA ARG A 255 -10.74 3.10 -8.53
C ARG A 255 -9.84 2.97 -9.75
N VAL A 256 -8.71 2.25 -9.63
CA VAL A 256 -7.81 1.95 -10.77
C VAL A 256 -8.57 1.16 -11.84
N ARG A 257 -9.34 0.14 -11.47
CA ARG A 257 -10.17 -0.61 -12.42
C ARG A 257 -11.16 0.30 -13.12
N SER A 258 -11.85 1.18 -12.39
CA SER A 258 -12.80 2.13 -12.95
C SER A 258 -12.15 3.06 -13.98
N VAL A 259 -11.01 3.66 -13.63
CA VAL A 259 -10.22 4.53 -14.52
C VAL A 259 -9.81 3.77 -15.77
N LEU A 260 -9.21 2.58 -15.64
CA LEU A 260 -8.75 1.82 -16.79
C LEU A 260 -9.91 1.39 -17.70
N ARG A 261 -11.03 0.93 -17.15
CA ARG A 261 -12.20 0.54 -17.98
C ARG A 261 -12.83 1.73 -18.70
N THR A 262 -12.77 2.92 -18.10
CA THR A 262 -13.32 4.15 -18.68
C THR A 262 -12.55 4.58 -19.93
N HIS A 263 -11.24 4.38 -19.94
CA HIS A 263 -10.35 4.87 -21.00
C HIS A 263 -9.88 3.80 -21.98
N ASN A 264 -10.01 2.52 -21.61
CA ASN A 264 -9.58 1.42 -22.46
C ASN A 264 -10.28 1.43 -23.83
N THR A 265 -9.49 1.30 -24.90
CA THR A 265 -9.94 1.43 -26.29
C THR A 265 -10.89 0.32 -26.73
N SER A 266 -10.90 -0.81 -26.03
CA SER A 266 -11.76 -1.97 -26.32
C SER A 266 -13.00 -2.04 -25.43
N CYS A 267 -13.15 -1.13 -24.46
CA CYS A 267 -14.23 -1.18 -23.49
C CYS A 267 -15.51 -0.48 -23.98
N GLN A 268 -16.64 -1.22 -23.95
CA GLN A 268 -17.97 -0.71 -24.28
C GLN A 268 -18.95 -1.03 -23.16
N GLY A 269 -19.09 -0.10 -22.19
CA GLY A 269 -19.98 -0.26 -21.04
C GLY A 269 -19.75 -1.59 -20.29
N ALA A 270 -20.81 -2.38 -20.13
CA ALA A 270 -20.74 -3.67 -19.44
C ALA A 270 -19.92 -4.75 -20.18
N GLY A 271 -19.79 -4.66 -21.51
CA GLY A 271 -19.07 -5.63 -22.36
C GLY A 271 -17.55 -5.43 -22.42
N CYS A 272 -16.98 -4.63 -21.54
CA CYS A 272 -15.56 -4.30 -21.53
C CYS A 272 -14.67 -5.53 -21.26
N PRO A 273 -13.81 -5.92 -22.23
CA PRO A 273 -13.02 -7.15 -22.16
C PRO A 273 -11.75 -7.02 -21.30
N LEU A 274 -11.36 -5.79 -20.91
CA LEU A 274 -10.21 -5.54 -20.05
C LEU A 274 -10.34 -6.29 -18.72
N VAL A 275 -9.31 -7.07 -18.39
CA VAL A 275 -9.16 -7.74 -17.11
C VAL A 275 -8.26 -6.91 -16.19
N VAL A 276 -8.79 -6.48 -15.05
CA VAL A 276 -8.01 -5.82 -13.97
C VAL A 276 -8.06 -6.70 -12.73
N ARG A 277 -6.90 -7.01 -12.15
CA ARG A 277 -6.75 -7.85 -10.95
C ARG A 277 -5.80 -7.23 -9.92
N GLY A 278 -6.04 -7.53 -8.64
CA GLY A 278 -5.15 -7.20 -7.53
C GLY A 278 -4.23 -8.35 -7.11
N ILE A 279 -2.98 -8.07 -6.74
CA ILE A 279 -2.15 -8.94 -5.90
C ILE A 279 -1.80 -8.17 -4.63
N ILE A 280 -2.29 -8.66 -3.49
CA ILE A 280 -2.14 -8.04 -2.18
C ILE A 280 -1.23 -8.96 -1.35
N ASP A 281 0.00 -8.52 -1.06
CA ASP A 281 0.98 -9.29 -0.28
C ASP A 281 1.22 -8.67 1.11
N SER A 282 1.31 -9.51 2.13
CA SER A 282 1.84 -9.16 3.45
C SER A 282 1.26 -7.89 4.10
N ILE A 283 -0.06 -7.75 4.04
CA ILE A 283 -0.81 -6.71 4.74
C ILE A 283 -2.11 -7.26 5.38
N PHE A 284 -2.36 -8.56 5.25
CA PHE A 284 -3.56 -9.23 5.72
C PHE A 284 -3.32 -9.80 7.13
N ALA A 285 -3.71 -9.02 8.15
CA ALA A 285 -3.65 -9.41 9.56
C ALA A 285 -5.02 -9.89 10.07
N PRO A 286 -5.11 -10.48 11.28
CA PRO A 286 -6.38 -10.83 11.91
C PRO A 286 -7.34 -9.65 11.98
N THR A 287 -8.62 -9.88 11.70
CA THR A 287 -9.69 -8.87 11.81
C THR A 287 -9.71 -8.20 13.19
N LEU A 288 -9.31 -6.93 13.25
CA LEU A 288 -9.21 -6.16 14.49
C LEU A 288 -10.57 -6.02 15.20
N GLU A 289 -11.67 -5.94 14.44
CA GLU A 289 -13.04 -5.79 14.94
C GLU A 289 -13.46 -6.89 15.92
N THR A 290 -12.84 -8.07 15.80
CA THR A 290 -13.13 -9.26 16.60
C THR A 290 -12.23 -9.43 17.81
N LEU A 291 -11.23 -8.55 17.95
CA LEU A 291 -10.28 -8.59 19.07
C LEU A 291 -10.83 -7.78 20.25
N ASP A 292 -10.44 -8.19 21.44
CA ASP A 292 -10.70 -7.45 22.66
C ASP A 292 -9.53 -6.49 22.95
N PHE A 293 -9.85 -5.20 22.90
CA PHE A 293 -8.93 -4.10 23.10
C PHE A 293 -8.71 -3.79 24.58
N SER A 294 -9.56 -4.27 25.48
CA SER A 294 -9.52 -3.88 26.90
C SER A 294 -8.25 -4.30 27.62
N THR A 295 -7.53 -5.29 27.09
CA THR A 295 -6.23 -5.74 27.61
C THR A 295 -5.03 -5.22 26.82
N SER A 296 -5.29 -4.48 25.75
CA SER A 296 -4.26 -4.02 24.83
C SER A 296 -3.50 -2.81 25.39
N THR A 297 -2.26 -2.62 24.92
CA THR A 297 -1.49 -1.40 25.24
C THR A 297 -2.11 -0.14 24.65
N LEU A 298 -2.99 -0.26 23.64
CA LEU A 298 -3.81 0.85 23.15
C LEU A 298 -4.83 1.30 24.21
N CYS A 299 -5.38 0.37 25.00
CA CYS A 299 -6.28 0.71 26.08
C CYS A 299 -5.56 1.43 27.23
N ASP A 300 -4.27 1.14 27.47
CA ASP A 300 -3.44 1.93 28.39
C ASP A 300 -3.39 3.42 27.98
N ALA A 301 -3.52 3.71 26.68
CA ALA A 301 -3.64 5.05 26.10
C ALA A 301 -5.09 5.54 25.95
N GLY A 302 -6.08 4.83 26.49
CA GLY A 302 -7.51 5.17 26.44
C GLY A 302 -8.26 4.68 25.20
N LEU A 303 -7.60 3.95 24.28
CA LEU A 303 -8.19 3.42 23.04
C LEU A 303 -8.70 1.99 23.25
N CYS A 304 -9.64 1.81 24.16
CA CYS A 304 -10.06 0.51 24.70
C CYS A 304 -11.09 -0.27 23.85
N SER A 305 -11.40 0.20 22.64
CA SER A 305 -12.29 -0.53 21.72
C SER A 305 -11.91 -0.23 20.27
N TYR A 306 -12.27 -1.14 19.38
CA TYR A 306 -12.04 -0.98 17.95
C TYR A 306 -12.61 0.34 17.39
N PRO A 307 -13.90 0.72 17.63
CA PRO A 307 -14.42 1.99 17.14
C PRO A 307 -13.66 3.20 17.68
N VAL A 308 -13.32 3.22 18.97
CA VAL A 308 -12.57 4.33 19.58
C VAL A 308 -11.19 4.46 18.93
N PHE A 309 -10.50 3.34 18.70
CA PHE A 309 -9.21 3.33 18.02
C PHE A 309 -9.30 3.86 16.58
N ARG A 310 -10.25 3.38 15.78
CA ARG A 310 -10.38 3.80 14.36
C ARG A 310 -10.85 5.25 14.22
N GLN A 311 -11.70 5.73 15.13
CA GLN A 311 -12.10 7.14 15.18
C GLN A 311 -10.92 8.04 15.59
N TRP A 312 -10.13 7.62 16.58
CA TRP A 312 -8.89 8.33 16.93
C TRP A 312 -7.91 8.36 15.75
N TYR A 313 -7.72 7.24 15.05
CA TYR A 313 -6.85 7.14 13.87
C TYR A 313 -7.22 8.20 12.82
N GLY A 314 -8.52 8.37 12.58
CA GLY A 314 -9.08 9.37 11.66
C GLY A 314 -8.96 10.83 12.14
N ALA A 315 -9.24 11.08 13.42
CA ALA A 315 -9.42 12.43 13.96
C ALA A 315 -8.14 13.06 14.52
N ALA A 316 -7.21 12.25 15.02
CA ALA A 316 -6.00 12.70 15.71
C ALA A 316 -4.75 11.86 15.35
N GLY A 317 -4.92 10.78 14.60
CA GLY A 317 -3.86 9.90 14.17
C GLY A 317 -3.34 10.18 12.75
N PRO A 318 -2.76 9.16 12.08
CA PRO A 318 -2.10 9.30 10.80
C PRO A 318 -2.97 9.90 9.68
N SER A 319 -4.28 9.60 9.66
CA SER A 319 -5.21 10.12 8.65
C SER A 319 -5.24 11.64 8.59
N LEU A 320 -4.99 12.32 9.72
CA LEU A 320 -4.91 13.78 9.77
C LEU A 320 -3.67 14.30 9.03
N LEU A 321 -2.54 13.59 9.11
CA LEU A 321 -1.33 13.95 8.37
C LEU A 321 -1.50 13.68 6.88
N TRP A 322 -2.12 12.54 6.52
CA TRP A 322 -2.16 12.07 5.14
C TRP A 322 -3.31 12.67 4.31
N GLY A 323 -4.45 12.97 4.94
CA GLY A 323 -5.69 13.33 4.25
C GLY A 323 -6.07 12.27 3.23
N GLU A 324 -6.31 11.07 3.74
CA GLU A 324 -6.44 9.86 2.95
C GLU A 324 -7.60 9.91 1.97
N GLN A 325 -7.37 9.36 0.79
CA GLN A 325 -8.41 8.90 -0.12
C GLN A 325 -8.66 7.43 0.15
N PHE A 326 -9.78 7.15 0.82
CA PHE A 326 -10.23 5.78 1.10
C PHE A 326 -10.85 5.15 -0.15
N ASP A 327 -11.11 3.84 -0.05
CA ASP A 327 -11.90 3.12 -1.04
C ASP A 327 -13.28 3.77 -1.21
N GLU A 328 -13.60 4.20 -2.43
CA GLU A 328 -14.77 5.02 -2.72
C GLU A 328 -16.08 4.24 -2.52
N SER A 329 -16.06 2.92 -2.79
CA SER A 329 -17.18 2.01 -2.57
C SER A 329 -17.47 1.84 -1.08
N CYS A 330 -16.44 1.61 -0.25
CA CYS A 330 -16.58 1.59 1.21
C CYS A 330 -17.25 2.87 1.73
N VAL A 331 -16.72 4.03 1.35
CA VAL A 331 -17.24 5.33 1.81
C VAL A 331 -18.70 5.50 1.39
N SER A 332 -19.01 5.19 0.13
CA SER A 332 -20.36 5.31 -0.42
C SER A 332 -21.34 4.33 0.25
N TRP A 333 -20.90 3.12 0.56
CA TRP A 333 -21.72 2.10 1.21
C TRP A 333 -22.08 2.49 2.63
N HIS A 334 -21.10 2.88 3.46
CA HIS A 334 -21.37 3.31 4.84
C HIS A 334 -22.22 4.58 4.88
N GLN A 335 -22.01 5.54 3.98
CA GLN A 335 -22.88 6.72 3.89
C GLN A 335 -24.37 6.38 3.67
N GLN A 336 -24.66 5.26 2.98
CA GLN A 336 -26.02 4.83 2.67
C GLN A 336 -26.62 3.89 3.71
N HIS A 337 -25.80 3.07 4.36
CA HIS A 337 -26.27 1.97 5.21
C HIS A 337 -25.97 2.19 6.70
N THR A 338 -24.79 2.73 7.02
CA THR A 338 -24.29 2.89 8.39
C THR A 338 -23.45 4.18 8.55
N PRO A 339 -24.08 5.38 8.49
CA PRO A 339 -23.34 6.65 8.35
C PRO A 339 -22.37 6.94 9.50
N ASP A 340 -22.67 6.48 10.72
CA ASP A 340 -21.82 6.66 11.90
C ASP A 340 -20.61 5.70 11.93
N ALA A 341 -20.52 4.78 10.98
CA ALA A 341 -19.53 3.72 10.90
C ALA A 341 -18.49 3.93 9.78
N GLY A 342 -18.46 5.10 9.13
CA GLY A 342 -17.51 5.40 8.06
C GLY A 342 -16.02 5.28 8.45
N TYR A 343 -15.70 5.19 9.75
CA TYR A 343 -14.35 4.88 10.22
C TYR A 343 -13.86 3.48 9.82
N PHE A 344 -14.73 2.56 9.42
CA PHE A 344 -14.29 1.26 8.89
C PHE A 344 -13.44 1.40 7.62
N CYS A 345 -13.68 2.43 6.81
CA CYS A 345 -12.95 2.63 5.56
C CYS A 345 -11.48 3.01 5.71
N ASN A 346 -11.04 3.38 6.91
CA ASN A 346 -9.62 3.59 7.18
C ASN A 346 -8.89 2.31 7.61
N ASP A 347 -9.60 1.19 7.79
CA ASP A 347 -9.03 -0.13 8.12
C ASP A 347 -8.92 -1.01 6.87
N PHE A 348 -7.70 -1.17 6.36
CA PHE A 348 -7.43 -2.03 5.20
C PHE A 348 -7.92 -3.48 5.39
N GLY A 349 -7.92 -3.99 6.62
CA GLY A 349 -8.42 -5.31 6.95
C GLY A 349 -9.93 -5.43 6.78
N HIS A 350 -10.67 -4.37 7.10
CA HIS A 350 -12.10 -4.30 6.84
C HIS A 350 -12.38 -4.13 5.35
N VAL A 351 -11.70 -3.19 4.69
CA VAL A 351 -11.89 -2.87 3.27
C VAL A 351 -11.66 -4.09 2.38
N VAL A 352 -10.56 -4.83 2.57
CA VAL A 352 -10.27 -6.03 1.75
C VAL A 352 -11.28 -7.17 1.96
N ARG A 353 -11.99 -7.19 3.09
CA ARG A 353 -13.00 -8.22 3.41
C ARG A 353 -14.41 -7.81 2.99
N ASN A 354 -14.68 -6.52 2.82
CA ASN A 354 -16.04 -6.02 2.65
C ASN A 354 -16.30 -5.21 1.37
N HIS A 355 -15.28 -4.51 0.84
CA HIS A 355 -15.49 -3.43 -0.13
C HIS A 355 -14.64 -3.52 -1.40
N VAL A 356 -13.57 -4.32 -1.41
CA VAL A 356 -12.82 -4.53 -2.67
C VAL A 356 -13.63 -5.45 -3.59
N THR A 357 -14.25 -4.88 -4.62
CA THR A 357 -15.09 -5.60 -5.58
C THR A 357 -14.33 -6.05 -6.83
N THR A 358 -13.17 -5.46 -7.11
CA THR A 358 -12.28 -5.92 -8.17
C THR A 358 -11.62 -7.23 -7.76
N PRO A 359 -11.63 -8.28 -8.58
CA PRO A 359 -11.05 -9.57 -8.17
C PRO A 359 -9.57 -9.45 -7.81
N PHE A 360 -9.18 -10.06 -6.69
CA PHE A 360 -7.83 -10.02 -6.14
C PHE A 360 -7.35 -11.39 -5.63
N LEU A 361 -6.02 -11.50 -5.51
CA LEU A 361 -5.32 -12.55 -4.77
C LEU A 361 -4.72 -11.94 -3.50
N VAL A 362 -4.91 -12.59 -2.35
CA VAL A 362 -4.15 -12.31 -1.13
C VAL A 362 -3.03 -13.33 -0.98
N ARG A 363 -1.78 -12.87 -0.90
CA ARG A 363 -0.66 -13.69 -0.46
C ARG A 363 -0.24 -13.23 0.92
N GLN A 364 -0.21 -14.13 1.91
CA GLN A 364 0.08 -13.74 3.28
C GLN A 364 0.82 -14.85 4.03
N GLY A 365 1.99 -14.52 4.57
CA GLY A 365 2.67 -15.41 5.51
C GLY A 365 1.85 -15.55 6.80
N LEU A 366 1.48 -16.78 7.18
CA LEU A 366 0.70 -17.03 8.41
C LEU A 366 1.45 -16.60 9.68
N THR A 367 2.78 -16.57 9.62
CA THR A 367 3.67 -16.17 10.71
C THR A 367 4.49 -14.93 10.38
N ASP A 368 4.00 -14.10 9.43
CA ASP A 368 4.62 -12.85 9.02
C ASP A 368 5.14 -12.06 10.24
N VAL A 369 6.46 -11.89 10.30
CA VAL A 369 7.12 -11.44 11.53
C VAL A 369 6.80 -10.00 11.88
N LEU A 370 6.54 -9.13 10.89
CA LEU A 370 6.27 -7.72 11.17
C LEU A 370 4.83 -7.51 11.61
N LEU A 371 3.87 -8.15 10.94
CA LEU A 371 2.47 -8.04 11.32
C LEU A 371 2.18 -8.77 12.63
N SER A 372 2.68 -10.00 12.78
CA SER A 372 2.45 -10.78 14.00
C SER A 372 3.09 -10.11 15.21
N GLN A 373 4.35 -9.66 15.13
CA GLN A 373 5.01 -9.01 16.26
C GLN A 373 4.27 -7.73 16.68
N THR A 374 3.78 -6.93 15.72
CA THR A 374 3.00 -5.71 16.02
C THR A 374 1.74 -6.06 16.82
N ILE A 375 0.97 -7.06 16.41
CA ILE A 375 -0.26 -7.48 17.12
C ILE A 375 0.06 -8.08 18.50
N LEU A 376 1.13 -8.87 18.60
CA LEU A 376 1.57 -9.49 19.86
C LEU A 376 2.03 -8.43 20.88
N ASP A 377 2.80 -7.44 20.44
CA ASP A 377 3.28 -6.33 21.29
C ASP A 377 2.14 -5.45 21.79
N LEU A 378 1.07 -5.33 20.99
CA LEU A 378 -0.16 -4.63 21.38
C LEU A 378 -1.01 -5.39 22.40
N ARG A 379 -0.74 -6.67 22.65
CA ARG A 379 -1.40 -7.50 23.70
C ARG A 379 -2.92 -7.59 23.59
N PHE A 380 -3.44 -7.59 22.36
CA PHE A 380 -4.85 -7.91 22.14
C PHE A 380 -5.19 -9.30 22.69
N THR A 381 -6.39 -9.46 23.23
CA THR A 381 -6.98 -10.76 23.54
C THR A 381 -7.97 -11.15 22.46
N VAL A 382 -8.11 -12.46 22.26
CA VAL A 382 -9.13 -13.05 21.41
C VAL A 382 -10.22 -13.59 22.33
N PRO A 383 -11.48 -13.16 22.20
CA PRO A 383 -12.58 -13.64 23.03
C PRO A 383 -12.62 -15.17 23.09
N GLY A 384 -12.60 -15.72 24.31
CA GLY A 384 -12.60 -17.18 24.56
C GLY A 384 -11.29 -17.92 24.27
N LYS A 385 -10.26 -17.27 23.72
CA LYS A 385 -8.94 -17.89 23.43
C LYS A 385 -7.76 -17.26 24.20
N GLY A 386 -7.95 -16.10 24.81
CA GLY A 386 -6.94 -15.44 25.65
C GLY A 386 -6.03 -14.49 24.88
N VAL A 387 -4.87 -14.15 25.46
CA VAL A 387 -3.90 -13.19 24.87
C VAL A 387 -3.38 -13.72 23.53
N MET A 388 -3.21 -12.82 22.55
CA MET A 388 -2.65 -13.18 21.27
C MET A 388 -1.26 -13.81 21.43
N THR A 389 -1.10 -14.99 20.85
CA THR A 389 0.19 -15.68 20.69
C THR A 389 0.46 -15.90 19.22
N LEU A 390 1.71 -16.18 18.82
CA LEU A 390 2.02 -16.42 17.41
C LEU A 390 1.21 -17.58 16.80
N PRO A 391 1.01 -18.74 17.47
CA PRO A 391 0.15 -19.79 16.95
C PRO A 391 -1.32 -19.35 16.79
N LEU A 392 -1.83 -18.55 17.74
CA LEU A 392 -3.20 -18.03 17.66
C LEU A 392 -3.35 -17.03 16.50
N TYR A 393 -2.38 -16.14 16.32
CA TYR A 393 -2.30 -15.23 15.17
C TYR A 393 -2.32 -16.02 13.86
N ALA A 394 -1.44 -17.02 13.73
CA ALA A 394 -1.33 -17.83 12.52
C ALA A 394 -2.61 -18.59 12.20
N GLY A 395 -3.27 -19.16 13.22
CA GLY A 395 -4.58 -19.80 13.07
C GLY A 395 -5.68 -18.84 12.62
N LEU A 396 -5.72 -17.62 13.17
CA LEU A 396 -6.70 -16.60 12.75
C LEU A 396 -6.47 -16.15 11.31
N VAL A 397 -5.21 -15.88 10.91
CA VAL A 397 -4.88 -15.52 9.53
C VAL A 397 -5.26 -16.66 8.58
N HIS A 398 -4.90 -17.91 8.93
CA HIS A 398 -5.26 -19.10 8.15
C HIS A 398 -6.77 -19.20 7.91
N ASP A 399 -7.58 -19.17 8.98
CA ASP A 399 -9.02 -19.32 8.89
C ASP A 399 -9.66 -18.17 8.08
N GLN A 400 -9.13 -16.95 8.24
CA GLN A 400 -9.63 -15.78 7.52
C GLN A 400 -9.22 -15.75 6.04
N LEU A 401 -8.06 -16.29 5.66
CA LEU A 401 -7.70 -16.48 4.25
C LEU A 401 -8.64 -17.49 3.58
N ILE A 402 -9.00 -18.58 4.27
CA ILE A 402 -10.01 -19.54 3.78
C ILE A 402 -11.37 -18.85 3.64
N GLY A 403 -11.74 -18.00 4.60
CA GLY A 403 -12.99 -17.24 4.59
C GLY A 403 -13.19 -16.36 3.34
N LEU A 404 -12.11 -15.95 2.67
CA LEU A 404 -12.17 -15.12 1.46
C LEU A 404 -12.98 -15.76 0.32
N GLN A 405 -13.08 -17.10 0.28
CA GLN A 405 -13.91 -17.80 -0.72
C GLN A 405 -15.40 -17.49 -0.61
N THR A 406 -15.84 -16.99 0.54
CA THR A 406 -17.26 -16.77 0.81
C THR A 406 -17.70 -15.31 0.73
N LEU A 407 -16.80 -14.39 0.32
CA LEU A 407 -17.08 -12.95 0.37
C LEU A 407 -18.32 -12.53 -0.44
N GLN A 408 -18.67 -13.24 -1.51
CA GLN A 408 -19.90 -12.95 -2.26
C GLN A 408 -21.18 -13.01 -1.40
N THR A 409 -21.16 -13.74 -0.28
CA THR A 409 -22.30 -13.88 0.63
C THR A 409 -22.05 -13.28 2.02
N THR A 410 -20.80 -13.01 2.39
CA THR A 410 -20.43 -12.51 3.73
C THR A 410 -20.01 -11.05 3.77
N ALA A 411 -19.52 -10.49 2.66
CA ALA A 411 -19.08 -9.10 2.57
C ALA A 411 -20.26 -8.12 2.46
N GLU A 412 -20.08 -6.90 2.98
CA GLU A 412 -21.05 -5.80 2.86
C GLU A 412 -21.39 -5.47 1.39
N GLU A 413 -20.41 -5.54 0.49
CA GLU A 413 -20.58 -5.40 -0.96
C GLU A 413 -20.45 -6.73 -1.72
N GLY A 414 -20.70 -7.86 -1.05
CA GLY A 414 -20.51 -9.20 -1.61
C GLY A 414 -21.24 -9.44 -2.94
N ALA A 415 -22.44 -8.86 -3.10
CA ALA A 415 -23.21 -8.95 -4.34
C ALA A 415 -22.54 -8.29 -5.57
N LEU A 416 -21.57 -7.39 -5.35
CA LEU A 416 -20.82 -6.71 -6.40
C LEU A 416 -19.51 -7.45 -6.76
N ILE A 417 -19.08 -8.41 -5.94
CA ILE A 417 -17.87 -9.21 -6.17
C ILE A 417 -18.16 -10.20 -7.31
N PRO A 418 -17.56 -10.05 -8.50
CA PRO A 418 -17.91 -10.86 -9.66
C PRO A 418 -17.27 -12.25 -9.64
N PHE A 419 -16.24 -12.45 -8.81
CA PHE A 419 -15.49 -13.69 -8.71
C PHE A 419 -14.89 -13.85 -7.31
N GLU A 420 -14.91 -15.06 -6.75
CA GLU A 420 -14.35 -15.39 -5.43
C GLU A 420 -12.85 -15.04 -5.35
N PRO A 421 -12.43 -14.22 -4.37
CA PRO A 421 -11.02 -13.90 -4.21
C PRO A 421 -10.14 -15.12 -4.00
N ALA A 422 -8.92 -15.05 -4.50
CA ALA A 422 -7.93 -16.09 -4.31
C ALA A 422 -7.06 -15.81 -3.07
N ALA A 423 -6.47 -16.87 -2.49
CA ALA A 423 -5.52 -16.73 -1.40
C ALA A 423 -4.41 -17.78 -1.40
N PHE A 424 -3.20 -17.34 -1.04
CA PHE A 424 -2.02 -18.19 -0.84
C PHE A 424 -1.39 -17.87 0.51
N GLY A 425 -1.57 -18.77 1.48
CA GLY A 425 -1.23 -18.57 2.88
C GLY A 425 -0.18 -19.56 3.40
N PRO A 426 1.11 -19.43 3.06
CA PRO A 426 2.15 -20.30 3.60
C PRO A 426 2.49 -19.91 5.04
N THR A 427 2.80 -20.86 5.90
CA THR A 427 3.48 -20.56 7.18
C THR A 427 4.90 -20.13 6.87
N CYS A 428 5.11 -18.82 6.93
CA CYS A 428 6.34 -18.15 6.59
C CYS A 428 6.48 -16.83 7.35
N ALA A 429 7.66 -16.58 7.91
CA ALA A 429 7.94 -15.37 8.68
C ALA A 429 8.30 -14.15 7.81
N LYS A 430 8.63 -14.34 6.53
CA LYS A 430 9.01 -13.25 5.61
C LYS A 430 7.82 -12.31 5.36
N HIS A 431 8.07 -11.01 5.55
CA HIS A 431 7.06 -9.95 5.42
C HIS A 431 6.93 -9.32 4.01
N GLU A 432 7.85 -9.53 3.08
CA GLU A 432 7.69 -8.94 1.75
C GLU A 432 8.27 -9.93 0.76
N THR A 433 7.48 -10.27 -0.26
CA THR A 433 7.87 -11.32 -1.19
C THR A 433 7.80 -10.94 -2.64
N LEU A 434 6.93 -10.00 -3.02
CA LEU A 434 6.76 -9.62 -4.42
C LEU A 434 8.01 -9.04 -5.07
N SER A 435 8.95 -8.49 -4.29
CA SER A 435 10.25 -8.00 -4.76
C SER A 435 11.43 -8.90 -4.40
N ASP A 436 11.19 -10.16 -4.03
CA ASP A 436 12.22 -11.12 -3.62
C ASP A 436 12.01 -12.47 -4.35
N SER A 437 12.84 -12.77 -5.36
CA SER A 437 12.67 -13.99 -6.17
C SER A 437 12.62 -15.28 -5.34
N PRO A 438 13.53 -15.55 -4.39
CA PRO A 438 13.45 -16.75 -3.56
C PRO A 438 12.08 -16.91 -2.89
N ASN A 439 11.56 -15.86 -2.27
CA ASN A 439 10.27 -15.91 -1.56
C ASN A 439 9.06 -15.86 -2.50
N THR A 440 9.19 -15.32 -3.70
CA THR A 440 8.14 -15.36 -4.74
C THR A 440 7.99 -16.76 -5.33
N PHE A 441 9.11 -17.43 -5.67
CA PHE A 441 9.08 -18.61 -6.56
C PHE A 441 9.39 -19.95 -5.88
N LEU A 442 10.03 -19.96 -4.70
CA LEU A 442 10.43 -21.22 -4.03
C LEU A 442 9.44 -21.65 -2.94
N VAL A 443 8.52 -20.78 -2.54
CA VAL A 443 7.52 -21.08 -1.50
C VAL A 443 6.42 -21.95 -2.10
N THR A 444 6.27 -23.15 -1.53
CA THR A 444 5.33 -24.16 -2.04
C THR A 444 4.56 -24.76 -0.87
N ILE A 445 3.25 -24.94 -1.02
CA ILE A 445 2.39 -25.64 -0.05
C ILE A 445 1.99 -26.98 -0.66
N ASP A 446 2.12 -28.07 0.08
CA ASP A 446 1.61 -29.37 -0.35
C ASP A 446 0.11 -29.48 -0.05
N ALA A 447 -0.70 -29.49 -1.12
CA ALA A 447 -2.15 -29.69 -1.07
C ALA A 447 -2.57 -31.01 -1.75
N GLY A 448 -1.72 -32.04 -1.65
CA GLY A 448 -1.80 -33.28 -2.43
C GLY A 448 -1.02 -33.20 -3.74
N VAL A 449 -0.75 -31.98 -4.21
CA VAL A 449 0.31 -31.63 -5.15
C VAL A 449 1.01 -30.37 -4.63
N PRO A 450 2.29 -30.14 -4.95
CA PRO A 450 2.96 -28.90 -4.61
C PRO A 450 2.32 -27.72 -5.37
N VAL A 451 1.86 -26.70 -4.65
CA VAL A 451 1.22 -25.49 -5.19
C VAL A 451 2.01 -24.24 -4.80
N GLN A 452 2.28 -23.37 -5.78
CA GLN A 452 2.89 -22.05 -5.59
C GLN A 452 1.86 -20.93 -5.74
N MET A 453 2.23 -19.71 -5.33
CA MET A 453 1.38 -18.52 -5.48
C MET A 453 0.88 -18.33 -6.91
N PHE A 454 1.75 -18.49 -7.91
CA PHE A 454 1.37 -18.30 -9.31
C PHE A 454 0.46 -19.40 -9.86
N ASP A 455 0.54 -20.63 -9.33
CA ASP A 455 -0.43 -21.66 -9.68
C ASP A 455 -1.83 -21.25 -9.26
N VAL A 456 -1.97 -20.67 -8.05
CA VAL A 456 -3.23 -20.09 -7.58
C VAL A 456 -3.64 -18.91 -8.47
N ALA A 457 -2.74 -17.95 -8.71
CA ALA A 457 -3.03 -16.74 -9.49
C ALA A 457 -3.46 -17.03 -10.94
N ILE A 458 -2.80 -17.98 -11.61
CA ILE A 458 -3.07 -18.31 -13.02
C ILE A 458 -4.31 -19.20 -13.14
N ASN A 459 -4.45 -20.24 -12.30
CA ASN A 459 -5.64 -21.10 -12.33
C ASN A 459 -6.91 -20.30 -12.07
N TRP A 460 -6.81 -19.35 -11.14
CA TRP A 460 -7.84 -18.35 -10.86
C TRP A 460 -8.13 -17.42 -12.05
N THR A 461 -7.10 -17.01 -12.80
CA THR A 461 -7.27 -16.13 -13.98
C THR A 461 -7.92 -16.86 -15.17
N LEU A 462 -7.68 -18.17 -15.31
CA LEU A 462 -8.16 -18.99 -16.43
C LEU A 462 -9.46 -19.75 -16.16
N ASP A 463 -10.04 -19.63 -14.96
CA ASP A 463 -11.22 -20.39 -14.51
C ASP A 463 -11.08 -21.92 -14.71
N ALA A 464 -9.83 -22.40 -14.70
CA ALA A 464 -9.45 -23.71 -15.22
C ALA A 464 -9.38 -24.82 -14.15
N GLY A 465 -9.60 -24.51 -12.87
CA GLY A 465 -9.53 -25.48 -11.78
C GLY A 465 -9.65 -24.83 -10.41
N ARG A 466 -10.50 -25.40 -9.56
CA ARG A 466 -11.07 -24.84 -8.31
C ARG A 466 -10.10 -24.60 -7.13
N ILE A 467 -8.78 -24.61 -7.32
CA ILE A 467 -7.85 -24.32 -6.21
C ILE A 467 -7.64 -22.80 -6.13
N ASN A 468 -8.65 -22.12 -5.60
CA ASN A 468 -8.64 -20.65 -5.45
C ASN A 468 -7.99 -20.22 -4.14
N VAL A 469 -8.04 -21.06 -3.10
CA VAL A 469 -7.39 -20.79 -1.83
C VAL A 469 -6.55 -21.98 -1.39
N VAL A 470 -5.30 -21.70 -1.04
CA VAL A 470 -4.38 -22.64 -0.43
C VAL A 470 -3.77 -21.97 0.79
N ALA A 471 -4.04 -22.51 1.97
CA ALA A 471 -3.38 -22.13 3.21
C ALA A 471 -2.69 -23.35 3.80
N GLY A 472 -1.41 -23.21 4.15
CA GLY A 472 -0.60 -24.29 4.70
C GLY A 472 -0.91 -24.53 6.18
N SER A 473 -0.44 -25.64 6.72
CA SER A 473 -0.54 -25.89 8.15
C SER A 473 0.20 -24.79 8.94
N PRO A 474 -0.42 -24.16 9.96
CA PRO A 474 0.24 -23.19 10.83
C PRO A 474 1.50 -23.72 11.55
N SER A 475 1.71 -25.04 11.58
CA SER A 475 2.82 -25.68 12.29
C SER A 475 4.03 -26.07 11.42
N GLU A 476 3.95 -25.92 10.10
CA GLU A 476 4.99 -26.36 9.16
C GLU A 476 5.66 -25.14 8.51
N ASN A 477 7.00 -25.03 8.51
CA ASN A 477 7.66 -23.89 7.85
C ASN A 477 7.82 -24.16 6.35
N PHE A 478 7.29 -23.26 5.51
CA PHE A 478 7.34 -23.37 4.05
C PHE A 478 8.29 -22.36 3.38
N CYS A 479 9.01 -21.56 4.17
CA CYS A 479 9.93 -20.56 3.62
C CYS A 479 11.37 -21.05 3.46
N PRO A 480 12.09 -20.58 2.42
CA PRO A 480 13.47 -20.97 2.13
C PRO A 480 14.49 -20.66 3.22
#